data_AF-A0AAD4PLC5-F1
#
_entry.id   AF-A0AAD4PLC5-F1
#
_cell.length_a   1.000
_cell.length_b   1.000
_cell.length_c   1.000
_cell.angle_alpha   90.00
_cell.angle_beta   90.00
_cell.angle_gamma   90.00
#
_symmetry.space_group_name_H-M   'P 1'
#
loop_
_entity.id
_entity.type
_entity.pdbx_description
1 polymer ?
#
loop_
_entity_poly.entity_id
_entity_poly.type
_entity_poly.pdbx_seq_one_letter_code
_entity_poly.pdbx_strand_id
1 'polypeptide(L)'
;LINLIRSHSIRHPDNTSWREETVQEVAPGELEVKGTLNQAFQEQGGTLLVIYEAGRNGYVAKYKYEGTGKPAHGPTFEIFLSSQTLKSAAG
;
A
#
# COMPACT_ATOMS: atom_id res chain seq x y z
N LEU A 1 -19.25 -11.00 -19.09
CA LEU A 1 -18.99 -10.03 -18.01
C LEU A 1 -17.58 -9.49 -18.23
N ILE A 2 -17.44 -8.19 -18.48
CA ILE A 2 -16.13 -7.54 -18.62
C ILE A 2 -15.69 -7.22 -17.19
N ASN A 3 -14.60 -7.83 -16.72
CA ASN A 3 -14.02 -7.48 -15.43
C ASN A 3 -13.42 -6.09 -15.55
N LEU A 4 -14.01 -5.11 -14.85
CA LEU A 4 -13.50 -3.75 -14.82
C LEU A 4 -12.28 -3.70 -13.89
N ILE A 5 -11.13 -3.30 -14.44
CA ILE A 5 -9.92 -3.01 -13.68
C ILE A 5 -9.76 -1.49 -13.65
N ARG A 6 -9.71 -0.91 -12.46
CA ARG A 6 -9.41 0.51 -12.26
C ARG A 6 -8.00 0.64 -11.71
N SER A 7 -7.22 1.55 -12.26
CA SER A 7 -5.86 1.84 -11.79
C SER A 7 -5.79 3.26 -11.26
N HIS A 8 -5.13 3.44 -10.13
CA HIS A 8 -4.91 4.74 -9.50
C HIS A 8 -3.42 4.92 -9.18
N SER A 9 -2.90 6.12 -9.44
CA SER A 9 -1.51 6.48 -9.15
C SER A 9 -1.46 7.88 -8.55
N ILE A 10 -0.75 8.02 -7.44
CA ILE A 10 -0.43 9.31 -6.82
C ILE A 10 1.08 9.40 -6.69
N ARG A 11 1.64 10.56 -7.00
CA ARG A 11 3.06 10.86 -6.82
C ARG A 11 3.19 12.13 -6.00
N HIS A 12 4.12 12.13 -5.05
CA HIS A 12 4.52 13.37 -4.39
C HIS A 12 5.21 14.29 -5.41
N PRO A 13 5.08 15.63 -5.32
CA PRO A 13 5.63 16.55 -6.33
C PRO A 13 7.15 16.43 -6.55
N ASP A 14 7.89 15.98 -5.54
CA ASP A 14 9.35 15.75 -5.65
C ASP A 14 9.72 14.40 -6.29
N ASN A 15 8.73 13.59 -6.68
CA ASN A 15 8.86 12.24 -7.24
C ASN A 15 9.58 11.21 -6.35
N THR A 16 9.82 11.50 -5.07
CA THR A 16 10.51 10.59 -4.15
C THR A 16 9.56 9.57 -3.51
N SER A 17 8.28 9.91 -3.40
CA SER A 17 7.25 9.04 -2.84
C SER A 17 6.09 8.87 -3.81
N TRP A 18 5.53 7.67 -3.87
CA TRP A 18 4.44 7.34 -4.78
C TRP A 18 3.59 6.17 -4.27
N ARG A 19 2.34 6.11 -4.73
CA ARG A 19 1.44 4.98 -4.54
C ARG A 19 0.82 4.60 -5.87
N GLU A 20 0.80 3.30 -6.15
CA GLU A 20 0.11 2.72 -7.30
C GLU A 20 -0.84 1.63 -6.80
N GLU A 21 -2.05 1.61 -7.32
CA GLU A 21 -3.10 0.68 -6.89
C GLU A 21 -3.94 0.22 -8.08
N THR A 22 -4.35 -1.04 -8.07
CA THR A 22 -5.36 -1.60 -8.96
C THR A 22 -6.52 -2.16 -8.14
N VAL A 23 -7.74 -1.90 -8.62
CA VAL A 23 -8.98 -2.42 -8.07
C VAL A 23 -9.68 -3.23 -9.16
N GLN A 24 -10.01 -4.48 -8.84
CA GLN A 24 -10.68 -5.40 -9.73
C GLN A 24 -11.94 -5.94 -9.06
N GLU A 25 -13.06 -5.94 -9.78
CA GLU A 25 -14.24 -6.72 -9.40
C GLU A 25 -14.08 -8.17 -9.88
N VAL A 26 -13.94 -9.11 -8.95
CA VAL A 26 -13.70 -10.54 -9.25
C VAL A 26 -14.98 -11.38 -9.20
N ALA A 27 -16.02 -10.88 -8.55
CA ALA A 27 -17.39 -11.38 -8.54
C ALA A 27 -18.34 -10.22 -8.21
N PRO A 28 -19.65 -10.32 -8.43
CA PRO A 28 -20.59 -9.23 -8.16
C PRO A 28 -20.47 -8.68 -6.73
N GLY A 29 -20.03 -7.43 -6.59
CA GLY A 29 -19.81 -6.77 -5.31
C GLY A 29 -18.52 -7.16 -4.57
N GLU A 30 -17.66 -7.97 -5.19
CA GLU A 30 -16.41 -8.44 -4.61
C GLU A 30 -15.21 -7.79 -5.28
N LEU A 31 -14.54 -6.93 -4.50
CA LEU A 31 -13.38 -6.18 -4.95
C LEU A 31 -12.10 -6.80 -4.39
N GLU A 32 -11.12 -6.95 -5.26
CA GLU A 32 -9.73 -7.18 -4.92
C GLU A 32 -8.92 -5.92 -5.21
N VAL A 33 -8.04 -5.58 -4.29
CA VAL A 33 -7.15 -4.42 -4.37
C VAL A 33 -5.72 -4.91 -4.28
N LYS A 34 -4.85 -4.45 -5.18
CA LYS A 34 -3.41 -4.67 -5.10
C LYS A 34 -2.72 -3.33 -5.20
N GLY A 35 -1.78 -3.06 -4.31
CA GLY A 35 -1.07 -1.79 -4.33
C GLY A 35 0.37 -1.87 -3.87
N THR A 36 1.11 -0.87 -4.31
CA THR A 36 2.49 -0.63 -3.89
C THR A 36 2.62 0.82 -3.45
N LEU A 37 3.20 1.03 -2.27
CA LEU A 37 3.56 2.33 -1.72
C LEU A 37 5.08 2.39 -1.58
N ASN A 38 5.68 3.44 -2.12
CA ASN A 38 7.06 3.82 -1.85
C ASN A 38 7.05 5.16 -1.13
N GLN A 39 7.62 5.20 0.07
CA GLN A 39 7.71 6.39 0.89
C GLN A 39 9.16 6.68 1.23
N ALA A 40 9.65 7.83 0.77
CA ALA A 40 10.97 8.33 1.12
C ALA A 40 10.91 9.13 2.44
N PHE A 41 11.93 8.95 3.26
CA PHE A 41 12.16 9.66 4.51
C PHE A 41 13.45 10.47 4.38
N GLN A 42 13.32 11.72 3.91
CA GLN A 42 14.48 12.54 3.51
C GLN A 42 15.45 12.81 4.66
N GLU A 43 14.96 13.01 5.88
CA GLU A 43 15.82 13.30 7.05
C GLU A 43 16.68 12.10 7.47
N GLN A 44 16.18 10.88 7.27
CA GLN A 44 16.84 9.63 7.67
C GLN A 44 17.55 8.93 6.49
N GLY A 45 17.42 9.47 5.27
CA GLY A 45 17.93 8.86 4.04
C GLY A 45 17.34 7.46 3.79
N GLY A 46 16.13 7.22 4.27
CA GLY A 46 15.48 5.91 4.25
C GLY A 46 14.32 5.84 3.28
N THR A 47 13.97 4.63 2.86
CA THR A 47 12.82 4.34 2.00
C THR A 47 12.04 3.16 2.54
N LEU A 48 10.73 3.33 2.71
CA LEU A 48 9.80 2.23 3.00
C LEU A 48 9.07 1.83 1.72
N LEU A 49 9.19 0.57 1.35
CA LEU A 49 8.38 -0.08 0.34
C LEU A 49 7.32 -0.96 1.02
N VAL A 50 6.06 -0.77 0.66
CA VAL A 50 4.93 -1.60 1.09
C VAL A 50 4.26 -2.18 -0.14
N ILE A 51 4.09 -3.50 -0.17
CA ILE A 51 3.30 -4.20 -1.18
C ILE A 51 2.12 -4.83 -0.44
N TYR A 52 0.89 -4.50 -0.85
CA TYR A 52 -0.31 -4.96 -0.17
C TYR A 52 -1.34 -5.56 -1.12
N GLU A 53 -2.09 -6.52 -0.60
CA GLU A 53 -3.25 -7.11 -1.25
C GLU A 53 -4.43 -7.12 -0.27
N ALA A 54 -5.62 -6.76 -0.73
CA ALA A 54 -6.85 -6.80 0.04
C ALA A 54 -7.97 -7.43 -0.79
N GLY A 55 -8.73 -8.35 -0.20
CA GLY A 55 -9.84 -9.02 -0.89
C GLY A 55 -10.67 -9.87 0.05
N ARG A 56 -11.35 -10.89 -0.49
CA ARG A 56 -12.16 -11.84 0.30
C ARG A 56 -11.34 -12.60 1.35
N ASN A 57 -10.06 -12.84 1.07
CA ASN A 57 -9.15 -13.57 1.98
C ASN A 57 -8.52 -12.66 3.05
N GLY A 58 -8.97 -11.42 3.18
CA GLY A 58 -8.45 -10.45 4.14
C GLY A 58 -7.39 -9.54 3.52
N TYR A 59 -6.51 -9.03 4.38
CA TYR A 59 -5.46 -8.08 4.03
C TYR A 59 -4.09 -8.69 4.35
N VAL A 60 -3.15 -8.56 3.41
CA VAL A 60 -1.75 -8.91 3.62
C VAL A 60 -0.88 -7.77 3.11
N ALA A 61 0.14 -7.41 3.87
CA ALA A 61 1.17 -6.49 3.44
C ALA A 61 2.57 -7.02 3.73
N LYS A 62 3.48 -6.73 2.81
CA LYS A 62 4.91 -6.99 2.93
C LYS A 62 5.64 -5.65 2.95
N TYR A 63 6.62 -5.56 3.83
CA TYR A 63 7.35 -4.33 4.09
C TYR A 63 8.85 -4.55 3.85
N LYS A 64 9.50 -3.57 3.23
CA LYS A 64 10.95 -3.50 3.11
C LYS A 64 11.39 -2.08 3.41
N TYR A 65 12.28 -1.91 4.38
CA TYR A 65 12.90 -0.63 4.68
C TYR A 65 14.38 -0.67 4.28
N GLU A 66 14.84 0.33 3.54
CA GLU A 66 16.24 0.52 3.17
C GLU A 66 16.68 1.90 3.66
N GLY A 67 17.74 2.00 4.46
CA GLY A 67 18.24 3.29 4.97
C GLY A 67 19.61 3.18 5.63
N THR A 68 20.31 4.30 5.74
CA THR A 68 21.68 4.37 6.30
C THR A 68 21.71 4.46 7.82
N GLY A 69 20.58 4.77 8.46
CA GLY A 69 20.43 4.75 9.91
C GLY A 69 20.22 3.34 10.45
N LYS A 70 21.05 2.91 11.40
CA LYS A 70 20.79 1.72 12.23
C LYS A 70 19.42 1.94 12.92
N PRO A 71 18.42 1.05 12.80
CA PRO A 71 17.17 1.24 13.50
C PRO A 71 17.48 1.17 15.00
N ALA A 72 17.25 2.26 15.75
CA ALA A 72 17.38 2.23 17.22
C ALA A 72 16.38 1.22 17.84
N HIS A 73 15.27 0.98 17.12
CA HIS A 73 14.32 -0.10 17.33
C HIS A 73 13.98 -0.64 15.94
N GLY A 74 13.94 -1.96 15.75
CA GLY A 74 13.53 -2.55 14.46
C GLY A 74 12.18 -1.97 14.00
N PRO A 75 11.89 -1.92 12.68
CA PRO A 75 10.66 -1.31 12.19
C PRO A 75 9.46 -2.07 12.74
N THR A 76 8.86 -1.54 13.80
CA THR A 76 7.63 -2.05 14.39
C THR A 76 6.52 -1.14 13.91
N PHE A 77 5.92 -1.49 12.78
CA PHE A 77 4.67 -0.88 12.33
C PHE A 77 3.63 -1.98 12.24
N GLU A 78 3.02 -2.32 13.38
CA GLU A 78 1.78 -3.10 13.39
C GLU A 78 0.61 -2.14 13.19
N ILE A 79 0.34 -1.78 11.92
CA ILE A 79 -0.91 -1.11 11.58
C ILE A 79 -1.94 -2.18 11.24
N PHE A 80 -2.68 -2.64 12.26
CA PHE A 80 -3.84 -3.51 12.06
C PHE A 80 -5.05 -2.66 11.68
N LEU A 81 -5.29 -2.48 10.38
CA LEU A 81 -6.53 -1.88 9.88
C LEU A 81 -7.50 -2.99 9.45
N SER A 82 -8.76 -2.88 9.86
CA SER A 82 -9.79 -3.78 9.37
C SER A 82 -9.98 -3.60 7.84
N SER A 83 -10.40 -4.65 7.14
CA SER A 83 -10.68 -4.57 5.71
C SER A 83 -11.77 -3.54 5.39
N GLN A 84 -12.73 -3.28 6.30
CA GLN A 84 -13.68 -2.19 6.15
C GLN A 84 -13.02 -0.80 6.29
N THR A 85 -12.12 -0.62 7.25
CA THR A 85 -11.43 0.66 7.48
C THR A 85 -10.58 1.06 6.28
N LEU A 86 -9.90 0.10 5.66
CA LEU A 86 -9.14 0.35 4.43
C LEU A 86 -10.05 0.70 3.25
N LYS A 87 -11.17 -0.03 3.08
CA LYS A 87 -12.18 0.29 2.06
C LYS A 87 -12.77 1.69 2.23
N SER A 88 -12.94 2.17 3.46
CA SER A 88 -13.44 3.53 3.71
C SER A 88 -12.39 4.63 3.54
N ALA A 89 -11.09 4.31 3.63
CA ALA A 89 -10.00 5.28 3.49
C ALA A 89 -9.58 5.50 2.03
N ALA A 90 -9.86 4.53 1.16
CA ALA A 90 -9.82 4.70 -0.29
C ALA A 90 -11.15 5.36 -0.72
N GLY A 91 -11.19 6.69 -0.72
CA GLY A 91 -12.34 7.47 -1.18
C GLY A 91 -12.78 7.15 -2.61
#